data_AF-A0A8J4TMG5-F1
#
_entry.id   AF-A0A8J4TMG5-F1
#
_cell.length_a   1.000
_cell.length_b   1.000
_cell.length_c   1.000
_cell.angle_alpha   90.00
_cell.angle_beta   90.00
_cell.angle_gamma   90.00
#
_symmetry.space_group_name_H-M   'P 1'
#
loop_
_entity.id
_entity.type
_entity.pdbx_description
1 polymer ?
#
loop_
_entity_poly.entity_id
_entity_poly.type
_entity_poly.pdbx_seq_one_letter_code
_entity_poly.pdbx_strand_id
1 'polypeptide(L)' 'MAALASLLMRPRAGFLVSCQTPAVLSCRGASKKAGGSSKNLGGKSPGHRYGFKKQDGDFVRAGNILATQRLMRWHPGAH' A
#
# COMPACT_ATOMS: atom_id res chain seq x y z
N MET A 1 -48.70 53.95 -57.88
CA MET A 1 -48.63 52.48 -57.78
C MET A 1 -47.63 52.01 -58.85
N ALA A 2 -46.34 52.03 -58.51
CA ALA A 2 -45.53 50.85 -58.13
C ALA A 2 -45.05 50.08 -59.38
N ALA A 3 -43.79 49.67 -59.57
CA ALA A 3 -42.49 49.96 -58.96
C ALA A 3 -41.42 49.37 -59.91
N LEU A 4 -40.25 50.01 -59.95
CA LEU A 4 -39.02 49.58 -60.62
C LEU A 4 -38.50 48.22 -60.15
N ALA A 5 -37.96 47.40 -61.05
CA ALA A 5 -37.09 46.27 -60.70
C ALA A 5 -35.92 46.19 -61.70
N SER A 6 -34.81 46.86 -61.37
CA SER A 6 -33.50 46.66 -61.99
C SER A 6 -32.67 45.70 -61.12
N LEU A 7 -32.27 44.57 -61.70
CA LEU A 7 -31.40 43.59 -61.05
C LEU A 7 -29.96 44.13 -60.96
N LEU A 8 -29.53 44.47 -59.74
CA LEU A 8 -28.14 44.75 -59.40
C LEU A 8 -27.40 43.45 -59.03
N MET A 9 -26.31 43.20 -59.75
CA MET A 9 -25.26 42.22 -59.51
C MET A 9 -24.73 42.24 -58.06
N ARG A 10 -24.46 41.07 -57.47
CA ARG A 10 -23.47 40.90 -56.39
C ARG A 10 -22.78 39.52 -56.45
N PRO A 11 -21.44 39.44 -56.51
CA PRO A 11 -20.71 38.20 -56.35
C PRO A 11 -20.54 37.87 -54.85
N ARG A 12 -20.70 36.60 -54.49
CA ARG A 12 -20.52 36.11 -53.11
C ARG A 12 -19.08 35.60 -52.96
N ALA A 13 -18.22 36.42 -52.36
CA ALA A 13 -16.93 35.97 -51.85
C ALA A 13 -17.19 35.16 -50.56
N GLY A 14 -17.06 33.84 -50.65
CA GLY A 14 -17.14 32.92 -49.51
C GLY A 14 -15.78 32.76 -48.84
N PHE A 15 -15.70 33.26 -47.62
CA PHE A 15 -14.58 33.26 -46.68
C PHE A 15 -14.05 31.82 -46.42
N LEU A 16 -12.78 31.56 -46.74
CA LEU A 16 -12.09 30.31 -46.36
C LEU A 16 -11.76 30.34 -44.87
N VAL A 17 -12.54 29.63 -44.06
CA VAL A 17 -12.26 29.39 -42.64
C VAL A 17 -11.08 28.43 -42.51
N SER A 18 -9.94 28.94 -42.02
CA SER A 18 -8.82 28.11 -41.57
C SER A 18 -9.26 27.31 -40.34
N CYS A 19 -9.48 26.00 -40.52
CA CYS A 19 -9.65 25.06 -39.43
C CYS A 19 -8.28 24.85 -38.78
N GLN A 20 -7.97 25.64 -37.74
CA GLN A 20 -6.85 25.34 -36.86
C GLN A 20 -7.21 24.09 -36.06
N THR A 21 -6.62 22.95 -36.40
CA THR A 21 -6.65 21.77 -35.53
C THR A 21 -5.72 22.04 -34.35
N PRO A 22 -6.20 22.21 -33.10
CA PRO A 22 -5.28 22.12 -31.98
C PRO A 22 -4.83 20.67 -31.91
N ALA A 23 -3.57 20.42 -32.27
CA ALA A 23 -2.92 19.14 -31.99
C ALA A 23 -2.96 18.92 -30.48
N VAL A 24 -3.96 18.18 -30.02
CA VAL A 24 -4.11 17.80 -28.62
C VAL A 24 -2.95 16.86 -28.33
N LEU A 25 -1.86 17.41 -27.77
CA LEU A 25 -0.72 16.63 -27.30
C LEU A 25 -1.23 15.66 -26.21
N SER A 26 -1.49 14.42 -26.60
CA SER A 26 -1.83 13.35 -25.65
C SER A 26 -0.55 12.92 -24.92
N CYS A 27 -0.12 13.68 -23.92
CA CYS A 27 0.94 13.26 -23.02
C CYS A 27 0.39 12.15 -22.09
N ARG A 28 0.79 10.91 -22.36
CA ARG A 28 0.46 9.78 -21.48
C ARG A 28 1.47 9.75 -20.34
N GLY A 29 1.11 10.30 -19.19
CA GLY A 29 1.96 10.30 -17.99
C GLY A 29 2.24 8.86 -17.54
N ALA A 30 3.49 8.42 -17.68
CA ALA A 30 3.96 7.17 -17.10
C ALA A 30 4.47 7.44 -15.68
N SER A 31 3.77 6.91 -14.68
CA SER A 31 4.15 6.99 -13.27
C SER A 31 4.84 5.69 -12.84
N LYS A 32 5.96 5.80 -12.11
CA LYS A 32 6.59 4.63 -11.48
C LYS A 32 5.66 4.10 -10.38
N LYS A 33 5.45 2.79 -10.35
CA LYS A 33 4.62 2.16 -9.32
C LYS A 33 5.20 2.42 -7.93
N ALA A 34 4.38 2.91 -7.00
CA ALA A 34 4.77 3.08 -5.61
C ALA A 34 5.01 1.72 -4.93
N GLY A 35 6.00 1.67 -4.05
CA GLY A 35 6.27 0.49 -3.20
C GLY A 35 5.27 0.39 -2.05
N GLY A 36 4.79 -0.82 -1.76
CA GLY A 36 3.96 -1.08 -0.60
C GLY A 36 4.79 -1.26 0.68
N SER A 37 4.20 -0.99 1.83
CA SER A 37 4.76 -1.31 3.15
C SER A 37 3.96 -2.42 3.82
N SER A 38 4.61 -3.19 4.69
CA SER A 38 3.90 -4.13 5.56
C SER A 38 3.11 -3.37 6.61
N LYS A 39 1.83 -3.73 6.76
CA LYS A 39 0.96 -3.24 7.85
C LYS A 39 1.10 -4.07 9.13
N ASN A 40 1.80 -5.20 9.06
CA ASN A 40 2.01 -6.08 10.20
C ASN A 40 3.15 -5.53 11.05
N LEU A 41 2.79 -4.78 12.09
CA LEU A 41 3.71 -4.27 13.11
C LEU A 41 3.70 -5.24 14.31
N GLY A 42 4.87 -5.70 14.77
CA GLY A 42 4.96 -6.54 15.97
C GLY A 42 6.04 -7.64 15.88
N GLY A 43 5.93 -8.65 16.74
CA GLY A 43 6.81 -9.83 16.74
C GLY A 43 8.18 -9.63 17.38
N LYS A 44 8.43 -8.50 18.04
CA LYS A 44 9.71 -8.17 18.70
C LYS A 44 9.71 -8.44 20.20
N SER A 45 8.84 -9.33 20.69
CA SER A 45 8.77 -9.67 22.10
C SER A 45 10.04 -10.43 22.53
N PRO A 46 10.70 -10.04 23.63
CA PRO A 46 11.87 -10.75 24.13
C PRO A 46 11.50 -12.16 24.61
N GLY A 47 12.46 -13.08 24.57
CA GLY A 47 12.27 -14.42 25.10
C GLY A 47 12.24 -14.45 26.64
N HIS A 48 11.34 -15.25 27.20
CA HIS A 48 11.16 -15.38 28.66
C HIS A 48 12.17 -16.32 29.36
N ARG A 49 13.13 -16.89 28.62
CA ARG A 49 14.18 -17.80 29.15
C ARG A 49 13.64 -18.99 29.94
N TYR A 50 12.54 -19.58 29.44
CA TYR A 50 12.01 -20.85 29.94
C TYR A 50 13.00 -22.00 29.75
N GLY A 51 12.86 -23.04 30.55
CA GLY A 51 13.68 -24.25 30.49
C GLY A 51 14.21 -24.66 31.86
N PHE A 52 15.08 -25.67 31.85
CA PHE A 52 15.75 -26.18 33.04
C PHE A 52 16.70 -25.14 33.65
N LYS A 53 16.72 -25.12 34.98
CA LYS A 53 17.66 -24.35 35.80
C LYS A 53 18.57 -25.27 36.61
N LYS A 54 18.10 -26.48 36.87
CA LYS A 54 18.83 -27.59 37.49
C LYS A 54 18.64 -28.84 36.65
N GLN A 55 19.72 -29.59 36.46
CA GLN A 55 19.73 -30.87 35.76
C GLN A 55 19.78 -32.01 36.77
N ASP A 56 19.59 -33.23 36.28
CA ASP A 56 19.59 -34.42 37.11
C ASP A 56 20.96 -34.60 37.80
N GLY A 57 20.93 -34.83 39.12
CA GLY A 57 22.13 -34.96 39.95
C GLY A 57 22.69 -33.64 40.50
N ASP A 58 22.15 -32.48 40.12
CA ASP A 58 22.54 -31.20 40.72
C ASP A 58 22.06 -31.12 42.18
N PHE A 59 22.93 -30.62 43.07
CA PHE A 59 22.52 -30.31 44.43
C PHE A 59 21.55 -29.12 44.46
N VAL A 60 20.40 -29.31 45.12
CA VAL A 60 19.36 -28.29 45.29
C VAL A 60 19.05 -28.06 46.76
N ARG A 61 18.71 -26.81 47.08
CA ARG A 61 18.21 -26.39 48.38
C ARG A 61 16.71 -26.13 48.27
N ALA A 62 16.00 -26.18 49.39
CA ALA A 62 14.59 -25.82 49.43
C ALA A 62 14.38 -24.40 48.86
N GLY A 63 13.40 -24.26 47.97
CA GLY A 63 13.08 -22.99 47.31
C GLY A 63 13.86 -22.72 46.01
N ASN A 64 14.80 -23.58 45.62
CA ASN A 64 15.44 -23.46 44.31
C ASN A 64 14.44 -23.76 43.18
N ILE A 65 14.52 -22.99 42.10
CA ILE A 65 13.76 -23.25 40.88
C ILE A 65 14.45 -24.37 40.09
N LEU A 66 13.71 -25.45 39.79
CA LEU A 66 14.22 -26.58 39.00
C LEU A 66 14.08 -26.33 37.49
N ALA A 67 12.91 -25.88 37.05
CA ALA A 67 12.64 -25.52 35.67
C ALA A 67 11.53 -24.46 35.61
N THR A 68 11.52 -23.67 34.55
CA THR A 68 10.41 -22.76 34.22
C THR A 68 9.78 -23.16 32.90
N GLN A 69 8.45 -23.15 32.82
CA GLN A 69 7.72 -23.62 31.65
C GLN A 69 6.62 -22.64 31.24
N ARG A 70 6.34 -22.57 29.92
CA ARG A 70 5.23 -21.78 29.37
C ARG A 70 3.91 -22.53 29.46
N LEU A 71 3.95 -23.78 29.03
CA LEU A 71 2.87 -24.75 29.12
C LEU A 71 3.36 -25.92 29.97
N MET A 72 2.43 -26.70 30.52
CA MET A 72 2.77 -27.90 31.29
C MET A 72 3.43 -28.94 30.40
N ARG A 73 4.75 -29.03 30.50
CA ARG A 73 5.59 -30.08 29.91
C ARG A 73 6.01 -31.08 30.98
N TRP A 74 6.32 -30.58 32.17
CA TRP A 74 6.72 -31.38 33.31
C TRP A 74 5.73 -31.20 34.44
N HIS A 75 5.42 -32.31 35.09
CA HIS A 75 4.55 -32.35 36.26
C HIS A 75 5.40 -32.39 37.53
N PRO A 76 4.95 -31.75 38.62
CA PRO A 76 5.63 -31.86 39.90
C PRO A 76 5.65 -33.33 40.35
N GLY A 77 6.84 -33.81 40.71
CA GLY A 77 7.06 -35.14 41.28
C GLY A 77 7.20 -35.09 42.79
N ALA A 78 7.97 -36.03 43.35
CA ALA A 78 8.38 -35.98 44.74
C ALA A 78 9.49 -34.93 44.94
N HIS A 79 9.35 -34.15 46.03
CA HIS A 79 10.16 -33.05 46.57
C HIS A 79 11.47 -32.65 45.88
#